data_AF-A0A428Q1R4-F1
#
_entry.id   AF-A0A428Q1R4-F1
#
_cell.length_a   1.000
_cell.length_b   1.000
_cell.length_c   1.000
_cell.angle_alpha   90.00
_cell.angle_beta   90.00
_cell.angle_gamma   90.00
#
_symmetry.space_group_name_H-M   'P 1'
#
loop_
_entity.id
_entity.type
_entity.pdbx_description
1 polymer ?
#
loop_
_entity_poly.entity_id
_entity_poly.type
_entity_poly.pdbx_seq_one_letter_code
_entity_poly.pdbx_strand_id
1 'polypeptide(L)'
;MPPNGSSESLYSARIEALSRPVQRPLTYLRRAGIAASYPLRGIWFFLRNQEFWPLLVGRIFPLSIISFLVYLLLFTFTFLPQYAFLAIFHGWGAWINAVVLVLGEGLIIIQGLFEGFFVDECRVDVFDATLIKLSYKDLVAPQRILFVDAPTAVRMLGKPTSPAIYTPWSIIQILELIVFLPLNLVPFVGTPAFIIITGTRLGKLAHYRWFQIKGYSKVEQKKALRDRAWEYIWFGTVAMILELIPILSLFFLLTTTSGAAMWAARIEDEDRRAAGNGPVRREDTDSSAPPPYTDDLV
;
A
#
# COMPACT_ATOMS: atom_id res chain seq x y z
N MET A 1 59.12 26.02 -11.78
CA MET A 1 57.68 26.15 -11.48
C MET A 1 57.15 24.76 -11.10
N PRO A 2 56.73 24.51 -9.85
CA PRO A 2 56.12 23.22 -9.49
C PRO A 2 54.66 23.17 -10.00
N PRO A 3 54.12 21.96 -10.22
CA PRO A 3 52.82 21.79 -10.87
C PRO A 3 51.66 22.11 -9.90
N ASN A 4 50.75 22.98 -10.35
CA ASN A 4 49.57 23.45 -9.60
C ASN A 4 48.52 22.35 -9.27
N GLY A 5 48.65 21.14 -9.82
CA GLY A 5 47.62 20.10 -9.76
C GLY A 5 47.50 19.32 -8.44
N SER A 6 48.48 19.39 -7.55
CA SER A 6 48.44 18.67 -6.26
C SER A 6 47.58 19.37 -5.20
N SER A 7 47.45 20.70 -5.30
CA SER A 7 46.68 21.49 -4.34
C SER A 7 45.18 21.31 -4.55
N GLU A 8 44.69 21.35 -5.79
CA GLU A 8 43.25 21.21 -6.10
C GLU A 8 42.69 19.81 -5.76
N SER A 9 43.46 18.73 -5.94
CA SER A 9 43.03 17.38 -5.57
C SER A 9 42.95 17.18 -4.05
N LEU A 10 43.84 17.83 -3.30
CA LEU A 10 43.82 17.84 -1.83
C LEU A 10 42.68 18.69 -1.28
N TYR A 11 42.40 19.85 -1.89
CA TYR A 11 41.25 20.70 -1.52
C TYR A 11 39.91 19.98 -1.76
N SER A 12 39.73 19.37 -2.93
CA SER A 12 38.51 18.60 -3.25
C SER A 12 38.34 17.39 -2.33
N ALA A 13 39.39 16.61 -2.07
CA ALA A 13 39.35 15.48 -1.13
C ALA A 13 39.00 15.92 0.30
N ARG A 14 39.48 17.09 0.73
CA ARG A 14 39.21 17.64 2.07
C ARG A 14 37.78 18.17 2.20
N ILE A 15 37.24 18.82 1.16
CA ILE A 15 35.84 19.25 1.12
C ILE A 15 34.90 18.03 1.09
N GLU A 16 35.24 16.98 0.35
CA GLU A 16 34.48 15.74 0.33
C GLU A 16 34.55 15.02 1.68
N ALA A 17 35.71 14.99 2.34
CA ALA A 17 35.87 14.43 3.68
C ALA A 17 35.09 15.21 4.76
N LEU A 18 35.04 16.55 4.65
CA LEU A 18 34.29 17.43 5.56
C LEU A 18 32.78 17.40 5.33
N SER A 19 32.32 17.08 4.12
CA SER A 19 30.88 17.00 3.79
C SER A 19 30.27 15.61 4.00
N ARG A 20 31.07 14.53 4.02
CA ARG A 20 30.63 13.15 4.34
C ARG A 20 29.77 13.00 5.61
N PRO A 21 30.04 13.65 6.76
CA PRO A 21 29.19 13.50 7.95
C PRO A 21 27.80 14.15 7.81
N VAL A 22 27.66 15.20 6.99
CA VAL A 22 26.38 15.90 6.74
C VAL A 22 25.61 15.30 5.56
N GLN A 23 26.31 14.73 4.57
CA GLN A 23 25.69 14.10 3.40
C GLN A 23 24.86 12.85 3.72
N ARG A 24 25.28 12.07 4.73
CA ARG A 24 24.57 10.85 5.15
C ARG A 24 23.15 11.13 5.69
N PRO A 25 22.95 11.99 6.72
CA PRO A 25 21.61 12.27 7.24
C PRO A 25 20.71 12.94 6.18
N LEU A 26 21.27 13.83 5.35
CA LEU A 26 20.51 14.48 4.29
C LEU A 26 19.98 13.48 3.25
N THR A 27 20.77 12.46 2.92
CA THR A 27 20.37 11.40 1.99
C THR A 27 19.25 10.55 2.58
N TYR A 28 19.31 10.20 3.88
CA TYR A 28 18.22 9.49 4.55
C TYR A 28 16.93 10.32 4.60
N LEU A 29 17.03 11.60 4.93
CA LEU A 29 15.87 12.51 4.94
C LEU A 29 15.27 12.67 3.55
N ARG A 30 16.09 12.80 2.51
CA ARG A 30 15.61 12.88 1.12
C ARG A 30 14.90 11.59 0.71
N ARG A 31 15.49 10.43 0.99
CA ARG A 31 14.87 9.11 0.71
C ARG A 31 13.56 8.94 1.46
N ALA A 32 13.54 9.28 2.74
CA ALA A 32 12.34 9.30 3.57
C ALA A 32 11.25 10.23 3.01
N GLY A 33 11.59 11.46 2.63
CA GLY A 33 10.64 12.41 2.05
C GLY A 33 10.08 11.95 0.70
N ILE A 34 10.92 11.32 -0.13
CA ILE A 34 10.47 10.66 -1.36
C ILE A 34 9.50 9.52 -1.03
N ALA A 35 9.82 8.65 -0.07
CA ALA A 35 8.99 7.54 0.33
C ALA A 35 7.63 8.01 0.87
N ALA A 36 7.64 9.02 1.75
CA ALA A 36 6.46 9.69 2.30
C ALA A 36 5.55 10.29 1.23
N SER A 37 6.09 10.64 0.06
CA SER A 37 5.30 11.20 -1.03
C SER A 37 4.50 10.16 -1.81
N TYR A 38 4.85 8.86 -1.74
CA TYR A 38 4.17 7.83 -2.55
C TYR A 38 2.71 7.60 -2.20
N PRO A 39 2.26 7.57 -0.93
CA PRO A 39 0.84 7.49 -0.62
C PRO A 39 0.04 8.64 -1.28
N LEU A 40 0.61 9.85 -1.28
CA LEU A 40 0.00 11.03 -1.93
C LEU A 40 0.04 10.92 -3.46
N ARG A 41 1.16 10.48 -4.04
CA ARG A 41 1.25 10.20 -5.48
C ARG A 41 0.26 9.12 -5.90
N GLY A 42 0.02 8.14 -5.02
CA GLY A 42 -0.96 7.08 -5.19
C GLY A 42 -2.36 7.62 -5.42
N ILE A 43 -2.77 8.64 -4.66
CA ILE A 43 -4.04 9.34 -4.85
C ILE A 43 -4.12 9.93 -6.26
N TRP A 44 -3.11 10.71 -6.66
CA TRP A 44 -3.09 11.34 -7.97
C TRP A 44 -3.10 10.32 -9.11
N PHE A 45 -2.32 9.24 -8.98
CA PHE A 45 -2.28 8.14 -9.94
C PHE A 45 -3.64 7.45 -10.05
N PHE A 46 -4.28 7.12 -8.93
CA PHE A 46 -5.58 6.44 -8.91
C PHE A 46 -6.69 7.31 -9.53
N LEU A 47 -6.68 8.62 -9.23
CA LEU A 47 -7.65 9.56 -9.79
C LEU A 47 -7.46 9.78 -11.30
N ARG A 48 -6.21 9.81 -11.78
CA ARG A 48 -5.92 10.00 -13.21
C ARG A 48 -6.20 8.76 -14.05
N ASN A 49 -6.20 7.58 -13.45
CA ASN A 49 -6.41 6.31 -14.12
C ASN A 49 -7.81 5.75 -13.82
N GLN A 50 -8.80 6.16 -14.62
CA GLN A 50 -10.20 5.76 -14.44
C GLN A 50 -10.43 4.24 -14.48
N GLU A 51 -9.53 3.47 -15.10
CA GLU A 51 -9.59 2.00 -15.14
C GLU A 51 -9.52 1.34 -13.76
N PHE A 52 -9.05 2.03 -12.72
CA PHE A 52 -8.98 1.54 -11.34
C PHE A 52 -10.29 1.74 -10.56
N TRP A 53 -11.17 2.64 -10.99
CA TRP A 53 -12.41 2.96 -10.28
C TRP A 53 -13.38 1.78 -10.15
N PRO A 54 -13.51 0.88 -11.15
CA PRO A 54 -14.28 -0.35 -10.99
C PRO A 54 -13.80 -1.23 -9.84
N LEU A 55 -12.50 -1.22 -9.51
CA LEU A 55 -11.97 -1.98 -8.36
C LEU A 55 -12.45 -1.39 -7.02
N LEU A 56 -12.59 -0.07 -6.93
CA LEU A 56 -13.13 0.61 -5.76
C LEU A 56 -14.65 0.39 -5.65
N VAL A 57 -15.40 0.76 -6.70
CA VAL A 57 -16.87 0.73 -6.71
C VAL A 57 -17.39 -0.70 -6.62
N GLY A 58 -16.71 -1.66 -7.26
CA GLY A 58 -17.06 -3.07 -7.25
C GLY A 58 -17.02 -3.72 -5.87
N ARG A 59 -16.36 -3.09 -4.89
CA ARG A 59 -16.31 -3.59 -3.50
C ARG A 59 -17.28 -2.86 -2.56
N ILE A 60 -17.65 -1.62 -2.87
CA ILE A 60 -18.63 -0.85 -2.07
C ILE A 60 -20.00 -1.52 -2.06
N PHE A 61 -20.47 -2.00 -3.22
CA PHE A 61 -21.81 -2.60 -3.32
C PHE A 61 -21.94 -3.91 -2.53
N PRO A 62 -21.05 -4.92 -2.68
CA PRO A 62 -21.06 -6.11 -1.82
C PRO A 62 -20.89 -5.78 -0.33
N LEU A 63 -20.06 -4.80 0.01
CA LEU A 63 -19.87 -4.34 1.38
C LEU A 63 -21.19 -3.84 1.97
N SER A 64 -21.92 -2.98 1.26
CA SER A 64 -23.22 -2.47 1.73
C SER A 64 -24.24 -3.59 1.96
N ILE A 65 -24.30 -4.59 1.07
CA ILE A 65 -25.20 -5.73 1.22
C ILE A 65 -24.82 -6.56 2.46
N ILE A 66 -23.54 -6.90 2.62
CA ILE A 66 -23.06 -7.69 3.75
C ILE A 66 -23.29 -6.94 5.06
N SER A 67 -22.95 -5.66 5.12
CA SER A 67 -23.19 -4.82 6.30
C SER A 67 -24.67 -4.75 6.67
N PHE A 68 -25.55 -4.60 5.68
CA PHE A 68 -27.00 -4.62 5.91
C PHE A 68 -27.46 -5.96 6.49
N LEU A 69 -27.04 -7.08 5.89
CA LEU A 69 -27.42 -8.42 6.37
C LEU A 69 -26.88 -8.72 7.77
N VAL A 70 -25.63 -8.35 8.07
CA VAL A 70 -25.03 -8.53 9.40
C VAL A 70 -25.82 -7.74 10.44
N TYR A 71 -26.09 -6.46 10.20
CA TYR A 71 -26.86 -5.65 11.15
C TYR A 71 -28.29 -6.15 11.27
N LEU A 72 -28.95 -6.54 10.18
CA LEU A 72 -30.29 -7.12 10.23
C LEU A 72 -30.34 -8.34 11.16
N LEU A 73 -29.38 -9.26 11.03
CA LEU A 73 -29.29 -10.44 11.88
C LEU A 73 -28.99 -10.07 13.34
N LEU A 74 -28.02 -9.19 13.60
CA LEU A 74 -27.69 -8.80 14.98
C LEU A 74 -28.84 -8.06 15.66
N PHE A 75 -29.52 -7.15 14.97
CA PHE A 75 -30.69 -6.47 15.53
C PHE A 75 -31.88 -7.41 15.72
N THR A 76 -32.01 -8.46 14.91
CA THR A 76 -33.08 -9.44 15.07
C THR A 76 -32.82 -10.39 16.24
N PHE A 77 -31.61 -10.93 16.36
CA PHE A 77 -31.31 -12.01 17.29
C PHE A 77 -30.59 -11.57 18.57
N THR A 78 -29.77 -10.52 18.49
CA THR A 78 -28.86 -10.13 19.57
C THR A 78 -29.38 -8.93 20.35
N PHE A 79 -30.04 -7.98 19.69
CA PHE A 79 -30.54 -6.76 20.32
C PHE A 79 -31.54 -7.02 21.44
N LEU A 80 -32.55 -7.88 21.24
CA LEU A 80 -33.58 -8.14 22.25
C LEU A 80 -32.98 -8.75 23.53
N PRO A 81 -32.17 -9.83 23.47
CA PRO A 81 -31.48 -10.35 24.65
C PRO A 81 -30.59 -9.33 25.36
N GLN A 82 -29.80 -8.54 24.60
CA GLN A 82 -28.90 -7.54 25.18
C GLN A 82 -29.66 -6.40 25.85
N TYR A 83 -30.73 -5.89 25.21
CA TYR A 83 -31.59 -4.89 25.78
C TYR A 83 -32.24 -5.39 27.07
N ALA A 84 -32.80 -6.60 27.06
CA ALA A 84 -33.42 -7.19 28.25
C ALA A 84 -32.43 -7.30 29.42
N PHE A 85 -31.20 -7.74 29.16
CA PHE A 85 -30.15 -7.81 30.18
C PHE A 85 -29.77 -6.42 30.73
N LEU A 86 -29.54 -5.44 29.85
CA LEU A 86 -29.16 -4.09 30.24
C LEU A 86 -30.29 -3.34 30.95
N ALA A 87 -31.55 -3.62 30.61
CA ALA A 87 -32.73 -3.00 31.21
C ALA A 87 -32.85 -3.31 32.71
N ILE A 88 -32.30 -4.43 33.19
CA ILE A 88 -32.23 -4.78 34.61
C ILE A 88 -31.46 -3.71 35.41
N PHE A 89 -30.40 -3.15 34.83
CA PHE A 89 -29.50 -2.21 35.52
C PHE A 89 -29.76 -0.75 35.17
N HIS A 90 -30.12 -0.46 33.92
CA HIS A 90 -30.20 0.91 33.38
C HIS A 90 -31.62 1.38 33.07
N GLY A 91 -32.64 0.53 33.31
CA GLY A 91 -34.05 0.85 33.03
C GLY A 91 -34.27 1.26 31.58
N TRP A 92 -35.04 2.34 31.35
CA TRP A 92 -35.34 2.84 30.00
C TRP A 92 -34.09 3.25 29.22
N GLY A 93 -33.03 3.75 29.87
CA GLY A 93 -31.80 4.14 29.17
C GLY A 93 -31.04 2.98 28.52
N ALA A 94 -31.39 1.73 28.85
CA ALA A 94 -30.73 0.54 28.34
C ALA A 94 -30.80 0.36 26.83
N TRP A 95 -31.84 0.90 26.15
CA TRP A 95 -31.96 0.74 24.70
C TRP A 95 -30.84 1.45 23.96
N ILE A 96 -30.38 2.62 24.44
CA ILE A 96 -29.27 3.36 23.82
C ILE A 96 -27.98 2.54 23.94
N ASN A 97 -27.70 2.02 25.14
CA ASN A 97 -26.52 1.19 25.39
C ASN A 97 -26.55 -0.10 24.57
N ALA A 98 -27.71 -0.75 24.46
CA ALA A 98 -27.89 -1.94 23.64
C ALA A 98 -27.67 -1.65 22.14
N VAL A 99 -28.19 -0.53 21.62
CA VAL A 99 -27.93 -0.10 20.24
C VAL A 99 -26.44 0.10 20.00
N VAL A 100 -25.75 0.84 20.88
CA VAL A 100 -24.30 1.08 20.75
C VAL A 100 -23.51 -0.23 20.76
N LEU A 101 -23.90 -1.18 21.63
CA LEU A 101 -23.23 -2.47 21.75
C LEU A 101 -23.43 -3.34 20.51
N VAL A 102 -24.67 -3.45 19.99
CA VAL A 102 -24.96 -4.13 18.72
C VAL A 102 -24.21 -3.49 17.54
N LEU A 103 -24.18 -2.15 17.50
CA LEU A 103 -23.46 -1.43 16.45
C LEU A 103 -21.95 -1.72 16.50
N GLY A 104 -21.37 -1.77 17.71
CA GLY A 104 -19.96 -2.11 17.93
C GLY A 104 -19.62 -3.56 17.58
N GLU A 105 -20.45 -4.52 17.97
CA GLU A 105 -20.30 -5.93 17.58
C GLU A 105 -20.39 -6.11 16.07
N GLY A 106 -21.37 -5.45 15.44
CA GLY A 106 -21.52 -5.47 13.99
C GLY A 106 -20.33 -4.83 13.28
N LEU A 107 -19.75 -3.75 13.83
CA LEU A 107 -18.54 -3.14 13.27
C LEU A 107 -17.37 -4.13 13.23
N ILE A 108 -17.15 -4.88 14.32
CA ILE A 108 -16.07 -5.88 14.40
C ILE A 108 -16.28 -6.99 13.37
N ILE A 109 -17.51 -7.50 13.25
CA ILE A 109 -17.85 -8.57 12.30
C ILE A 109 -17.70 -8.07 10.86
N ILE A 110 -18.27 -6.91 10.53
CA ILE A 110 -18.19 -6.31 9.20
C ILE A 110 -16.73 -6.05 8.82
N GLN A 111 -15.93 -5.50 9.73
CA GLN A 111 -14.52 -5.23 9.49
C GLN A 111 -13.74 -6.52 9.21
N GLY A 112 -13.96 -7.57 10.00
CA GLY A 112 -13.32 -8.87 9.79
C GLY A 112 -13.70 -9.51 8.44
N LEU A 113 -14.98 -9.48 8.08
CA LEU A 113 -15.46 -9.99 6.78
C LEU A 113 -14.90 -9.18 5.61
N PHE A 114 -14.88 -7.85 5.75
CA PHE A 114 -14.41 -6.96 4.69
C PHE A 114 -12.90 -7.10 4.45
N GLU A 115 -12.11 -7.07 5.52
CA GLU A 115 -10.66 -7.18 5.45
C GLU A 115 -10.22 -8.55 4.92
N GLY A 116 -10.85 -9.63 5.38
CA GLY A 116 -10.49 -10.99 5.02
C GLY A 116 -10.88 -11.43 3.61
N PHE A 117 -12.06 -11.04 3.12
CA PHE A 117 -12.59 -11.54 1.84
C PHE A 117 -12.47 -10.56 0.67
N PHE A 118 -12.55 -9.26 0.91
CA PHE A 118 -12.72 -8.28 -0.19
C PHE A 118 -11.51 -7.37 -0.36
N VAL A 119 -10.95 -6.88 0.75
CA VAL A 119 -9.88 -5.88 0.72
C VAL A 119 -8.57 -6.47 0.27
N ASP A 120 -8.16 -7.62 0.82
CA ASP A 120 -6.82 -8.18 0.53
C ASP A 120 -6.67 -8.52 -0.97
N GLU A 121 -7.67 -9.21 -1.55
CA GLU A 121 -7.73 -9.46 -3.00
C GLU A 121 -7.70 -8.16 -3.82
N CYS A 122 -8.52 -7.17 -3.44
CA CYS A 122 -8.58 -5.91 -4.16
C CYS A 122 -7.27 -5.13 -4.09
N ARG A 123 -6.55 -5.19 -2.96
CA ARG A 123 -5.21 -4.59 -2.83
C ARG A 123 -4.21 -5.30 -3.73
N VAL A 124 -4.25 -6.63 -3.84
CA VAL A 124 -3.43 -7.37 -4.82
C VAL A 124 -3.75 -6.91 -6.25
N ASP A 125 -5.02 -6.83 -6.62
CA ASP A 125 -5.44 -6.37 -7.95
C ASP A 125 -4.92 -4.96 -8.25
N VAL A 126 -5.06 -4.02 -7.31
CA VAL A 126 -4.57 -2.65 -7.49
C VAL A 126 -3.04 -2.61 -7.59
N PHE A 127 -2.34 -3.39 -6.77
CA PHE A 127 -0.88 -3.45 -6.79
C PHE A 127 -0.35 -4.00 -8.11
N ASP A 128 -0.88 -5.15 -8.53
CA ASP A 128 -0.47 -5.86 -9.75
C ASP A 128 -0.85 -5.04 -11.01
N ALA A 129 -2.05 -4.45 -11.07
CA ALA A 129 -2.45 -3.56 -12.17
C ALA A 129 -1.55 -2.31 -12.26
N THR A 130 -1.14 -1.75 -11.11
CA THR A 130 -0.22 -0.61 -11.10
C THR A 130 1.14 -0.99 -11.66
N LEU A 131 1.68 -2.16 -11.31
CA LEU A 131 2.95 -2.66 -11.88
C LEU A 131 2.84 -2.88 -13.41
N ILE A 132 1.74 -3.49 -13.87
CA ILE A 132 1.48 -3.68 -15.31
C ILE A 132 1.45 -2.32 -16.03
N LYS A 133 0.73 -1.34 -15.47
CA LYS A 133 0.64 0.01 -16.04
C LYS A 133 2.00 0.73 -16.10
N LEU A 134 2.91 0.40 -15.19
CA LEU A 134 4.27 0.93 -15.17
C LEU A 134 5.26 0.12 -16.02
N SER A 135 4.76 -0.77 -16.88
CA SER A 135 5.56 -1.62 -17.78
C SER A 135 6.34 -2.74 -17.09
N TYR A 136 5.95 -3.14 -15.87
CA TYR A 136 6.53 -4.28 -15.14
C TYR A 136 5.65 -5.53 -15.22
N LYS A 137 5.08 -5.79 -16.41
CA LYS A 137 4.22 -6.96 -16.69
C LYS A 137 4.94 -8.29 -16.46
N ASP A 138 6.24 -8.32 -16.70
CA ASP A 138 7.14 -9.46 -16.53
C ASP A 138 7.26 -9.91 -15.06
N LEU A 139 7.09 -8.99 -14.10
CA LEU A 139 7.08 -9.34 -12.68
C LEU A 139 5.78 -10.04 -12.27
N VAL A 140 4.65 -9.65 -12.87
CA VAL A 140 3.32 -10.14 -12.48
C VAL A 140 2.96 -11.44 -13.19
N ALA A 141 3.37 -11.60 -14.46
CA ALA A 141 3.04 -12.75 -15.30
C ALA A 141 3.32 -14.14 -14.67
N PRO A 142 4.41 -14.36 -13.90
CA PRO A 142 4.65 -15.65 -13.26
C PRO A 142 3.65 -16.00 -12.15
N GLN A 143 2.97 -15.02 -11.56
CA GLN A 143 2.12 -15.20 -10.37
C GLN A 143 0.62 -15.18 -10.68
N ARG A 144 0.24 -14.88 -11.92
CA ARG A 144 -1.14 -14.68 -12.33
C ARG A 144 -1.30 -14.82 -13.83
N ILE A 145 -2.45 -15.36 -14.25
CA ILE A 145 -2.83 -15.40 -15.68
C ILE A 145 -3.08 -13.96 -16.15
N LEU A 146 -2.45 -13.57 -17.25
CA LEU A 146 -2.63 -12.25 -17.86
C LEU A 146 -3.33 -12.36 -19.21
N PHE A 147 -4.39 -11.58 -19.40
CA PHE A 147 -5.05 -11.42 -20.70
C PHE A 147 -4.37 -10.29 -21.46
N VAL A 148 -3.34 -10.63 -22.25
CA VAL A 148 -2.49 -9.65 -22.94
C VAL A 148 -3.27 -8.77 -23.93
N ASP A 149 -4.35 -9.30 -24.50
CA ASP A 149 -5.21 -8.59 -25.45
C ASP A 149 -6.21 -7.62 -24.79
N ALA A 150 -6.22 -7.53 -23.45
CA ALA A 150 -7.16 -6.66 -22.76
C ALA A 150 -6.73 -5.18 -22.85
N PRO A 151 -7.69 -4.25 -23.03
CA PRO A 151 -7.39 -2.85 -23.33
C PRO A 151 -6.86 -2.03 -22.13
N THR A 152 -6.99 -2.55 -20.91
CA THR A 152 -6.62 -1.83 -19.67
C THR A 152 -5.88 -2.74 -18.71
N ALA A 153 -4.95 -2.18 -17.93
CA ALA A 153 -4.12 -2.94 -17.00
C ALA A 153 -4.94 -3.74 -15.98
N VAL A 154 -6.08 -3.18 -15.53
CA VAL A 154 -7.02 -3.84 -14.62
C VAL A 154 -7.73 -5.02 -15.30
N ARG A 155 -8.12 -4.89 -16.57
CA ARG A 155 -8.78 -5.97 -17.32
C ARG A 155 -7.82 -7.07 -17.77
N MET A 156 -6.51 -6.78 -17.82
CA MET A 156 -5.48 -7.78 -18.07
C MET A 156 -5.35 -8.78 -16.92
N LEU A 157 -5.82 -8.45 -15.71
CA LEU A 157 -5.71 -9.32 -14.55
C LEU A 157 -6.69 -10.50 -14.64
N GLY A 158 -6.16 -11.71 -14.79
CA GLY A 158 -6.92 -12.97 -14.69
C GLY A 158 -7.10 -13.44 -13.24
N LYS A 159 -7.32 -14.73 -12.99
CA LYS A 159 -7.30 -15.26 -11.61
C LYS A 159 -5.85 -15.48 -11.14
N PRO A 160 -5.50 -15.17 -9.87
CA PRO A 160 -4.20 -15.51 -9.31
C PRO A 160 -3.94 -17.02 -9.39
N THR A 161 -2.72 -17.42 -9.77
CA THR A 161 -2.29 -18.83 -9.81
C THR A 161 -1.59 -19.26 -8.53
N SER A 162 -1.18 -18.29 -7.70
CA SER A 162 -0.62 -18.48 -6.36
C SER A 162 -1.44 -17.68 -5.33
N PRO A 163 -1.28 -17.94 -4.01
CA PRO A 163 -2.01 -17.21 -2.98
C PRO A 163 -1.80 -15.70 -3.11
N ALA A 164 -2.87 -14.98 -3.40
CA ALA A 164 -2.88 -13.52 -3.54
C ALA A 164 -3.03 -12.86 -2.18
N ILE A 165 -1.99 -12.96 -1.34
CA ILE A 165 -1.97 -12.35 -0.02
C ILE A 165 -1.28 -10.99 -0.11
N TYR A 166 -2.03 -9.89 0.02
CA TYR A 166 -1.42 -8.56 0.04
C TYR A 166 -0.71 -8.30 1.37
N THR A 167 -1.35 -8.67 2.48
CA THR A 167 -0.77 -8.59 3.82
C THR A 167 -1.13 -9.81 4.65
N PRO A 168 -0.17 -10.44 5.35
CA PRO A 168 -0.49 -11.59 6.20
C PRO A 168 -1.32 -11.11 7.39
N TRP A 169 -2.50 -11.71 7.58
CA TRP A 169 -3.32 -11.44 8.75
C TRP A 169 -2.54 -11.78 10.02
N SER A 170 -2.53 -10.87 10.98
CA SER A 170 -1.64 -10.96 12.13
C SER A 170 -2.38 -10.55 13.40
N ILE A 171 -2.70 -11.51 14.26
CA ILE A 171 -3.25 -11.28 15.61
C ILE A 171 -2.31 -10.37 16.43
N ILE A 172 -1.01 -10.47 16.17
CA ILE A 172 0.01 -9.61 16.77
C ILE A 172 -0.25 -8.14 16.43
N GLN A 173 -0.91 -7.81 15.30
CA GLN A 173 -1.36 -6.44 14.98
C GLN A 173 -2.33 -5.88 15.98
N ILE A 174 -3.35 -6.68 16.28
CA ILE A 174 -4.43 -6.28 17.16
C ILE A 174 -3.87 -6.15 18.57
N LEU A 175 -3.00 -7.07 18.99
CA LEU A 175 -2.31 -6.99 20.28
C LEU A 175 -1.37 -5.78 20.38
N GLU A 176 -0.52 -5.53 19.39
CA GLU A 176 0.33 -4.33 19.36
C GLU A 176 -0.51 -3.06 19.43
N LEU A 177 -1.61 -2.99 18.67
CA LEU A 177 -2.53 -1.84 18.70
C LEU A 177 -3.07 -1.61 20.11
N ILE A 178 -3.57 -2.66 20.78
CA ILE A 178 -4.09 -2.58 22.15
C ILE A 178 -2.99 -2.13 23.12
N VAL A 179 -1.77 -2.64 22.98
CA VAL A 179 -0.63 -2.28 23.84
C VAL A 179 -0.17 -0.83 23.62
N PHE A 180 -0.23 -0.33 22.39
CA PHE A 180 0.18 1.05 22.07
C PHE A 180 -0.94 2.07 22.22
N LEU A 181 -2.21 1.65 22.33
CA LEU A 181 -3.35 2.56 22.49
C LEU A 181 -3.23 3.50 23.72
N PRO A 182 -2.77 3.04 24.91
CA PRO A 182 -2.53 3.90 26.07
C PRO A 182 -1.53 5.03 25.83
N LEU A 183 -0.67 4.93 24.80
CA LEU A 183 0.27 5.98 24.46
C LEU A 183 -0.43 7.32 24.16
N ASN A 184 -1.65 7.27 23.61
CA ASN A 184 -2.47 8.46 23.33
C ASN A 184 -2.88 9.23 24.59
N LEU A 185 -2.75 8.65 25.79
CA LEU A 185 -3.03 9.33 27.06
C LEU A 185 -1.96 10.37 27.42
N VAL A 186 -0.78 10.33 26.78
CA VAL A 186 0.28 11.32 26.96
C VAL A 186 0.02 12.51 26.02
N PRO A 187 -0.30 13.72 26.55
CA PRO A 187 -0.57 14.87 25.71
C PRO A 187 0.63 15.24 24.83
N PHE A 188 0.35 15.76 23.63
CA PHE A 188 1.31 16.24 22.62
C PHE A 188 2.24 15.18 21.99
N VAL A 189 2.73 14.20 22.76
CA VAL A 189 3.69 13.18 22.29
C VAL A 189 3.01 11.86 21.94
N GLY A 190 1.94 11.53 22.66
CA GLY A 190 1.25 10.24 22.55
C GLY A 190 0.74 9.93 21.15
N THR A 191 -0.07 10.84 20.61
CA THR A 191 -0.68 10.66 19.28
C THR A 191 0.35 10.63 18.14
N PRO A 192 1.32 11.55 18.04
CA PRO A 192 2.36 11.44 17.02
C PRO A 192 3.16 10.13 17.12
N ALA A 193 3.53 9.71 18.33
CA ALA A 193 4.27 8.47 18.53
C ALA A 193 3.43 7.24 18.11
N PHE A 194 2.14 7.21 18.49
CA PHE A 194 1.21 6.16 18.09
C PHE A 194 1.07 6.06 16.57
N ILE A 195 0.91 7.20 15.88
CA ILE A 195 0.82 7.26 14.41
C ILE A 195 2.11 6.73 13.77
N ILE A 196 3.28 7.14 14.26
CA ILE A 196 4.57 6.72 13.69
C ILE A 196 4.80 5.22 13.92
N ILE A 197 4.52 4.71 15.12
CA ILE A 197 4.71 3.30 15.46
C ILE A 197 3.80 2.42 14.60
N THR A 198 2.50 2.74 14.57
CA THR A 198 1.51 1.99 13.79
C THR A 198 1.76 2.14 12.30
N GLY A 199 2.07 3.35 11.84
CA GLY A 199 2.44 3.64 10.46
C GLY A 199 3.66 2.84 10.02
N THR A 200 4.71 2.73 10.83
CA THR A 200 5.90 1.93 10.52
C THR A 200 5.56 0.49 10.14
N ARG A 201 4.55 -0.09 10.80
CA ARG A 201 4.07 -1.43 10.48
C ARG A 201 3.37 -1.47 9.11
N LEU A 202 2.43 -0.56 8.86
CA LEU A 202 1.76 -0.43 7.56
C LEU A 202 2.78 -0.27 6.43
N GLY A 203 3.81 0.55 6.64
CA GLY A 203 4.90 0.72 5.68
C GLY A 203 5.63 -0.57 5.36
N LYS A 204 6.06 -1.33 6.38
CA LYS A 204 6.72 -2.64 6.18
C LYS A 204 5.84 -3.63 5.42
N LEU A 205 4.53 -3.55 5.64
CA LEU A 205 3.53 -4.41 5.01
C LEU A 205 3.20 -3.99 3.56
N ALA A 206 3.39 -2.73 3.20
CA ALA A 206 3.05 -2.18 1.88
C ALA A 206 3.76 -2.88 0.70
N HIS A 207 4.94 -3.47 0.93
CA HIS A 207 5.72 -4.20 -0.06
C HIS A 207 5.70 -5.72 0.13
N TYR A 208 4.86 -6.26 1.01
CA TYR A 208 4.79 -7.69 1.25
C TYR A 208 4.47 -8.46 -0.05
N ARG A 209 3.49 -7.99 -0.83
CA ARG A 209 3.18 -8.54 -2.16
C ARG A 209 4.38 -8.51 -3.12
N TRP A 210 5.14 -7.40 -3.16
CA TRP A 210 6.34 -7.31 -3.98
C TRP A 210 7.42 -8.32 -3.59
N PHE A 211 7.62 -8.54 -2.28
CA PHE A 211 8.55 -9.57 -1.82
C PHE A 211 8.12 -10.98 -2.23
N GLN A 212 6.82 -11.26 -2.27
CA GLN A 212 6.31 -12.51 -2.81
C GLN A 212 6.57 -12.62 -4.32
N ILE A 213 6.35 -11.54 -5.08
CA ILE A 213 6.64 -11.45 -6.51
C ILE A 213 8.12 -11.76 -6.81
N LYS A 214 9.02 -11.21 -6.00
CA LYS A 214 10.47 -11.45 -6.12
C LYS A 214 10.92 -12.81 -5.56
N GLY A 215 10.04 -13.57 -4.91
CA GLY A 215 10.40 -14.83 -4.27
C GLY A 215 11.36 -14.69 -3.08
N TYR A 216 11.38 -13.54 -2.40
CA TYR A 216 12.30 -13.30 -1.29
C TYR A 216 12.01 -14.22 -0.11
N SER A 217 13.06 -14.84 0.43
CA SER A 217 13.04 -15.54 1.71
C SER A 217 12.79 -14.57 2.87
N LYS A 218 12.33 -15.08 4.03
CA LYS A 218 12.08 -14.24 5.23
C LYS A 218 13.33 -13.45 5.67
N VAL A 219 14.53 -14.00 5.45
CA VAL A 219 15.80 -13.36 5.78
C VAL A 219 16.08 -12.18 4.85
N GLU A 220 15.86 -12.36 3.55
CA GLU A 220 16.01 -11.32 2.53
C GLU A 220 14.99 -10.20 2.72
N GLN A 221 13.73 -10.54 3.02
CA GLN A 221 12.70 -9.56 3.37
C GLN A 221 13.14 -8.70 4.57
N LYS A 222 13.60 -9.33 5.66
CA LYS A 222 14.07 -8.60 6.85
C LYS A 222 15.28 -7.71 6.54
N LYS A 223 16.18 -8.15 5.65
CA LYS A 223 17.31 -7.34 5.18
C LYS A 223 16.83 -6.14 4.36
N ALA A 224 15.99 -6.36 3.36
CA ALA A 224 15.44 -5.31 2.51
C ALA A 224 14.63 -4.26 3.29
N LEU A 225 13.87 -4.69 4.31
CA LEU A 225 13.14 -3.80 5.22
C LEU A 225 14.09 -2.98 6.10
N ARG A 226 15.20 -3.58 6.57
CA ARG A 226 16.19 -2.88 7.41
C ARG A 226 16.98 -1.84 6.61
N ASP A 227 17.37 -2.18 5.38
CA ASP A 227 18.17 -1.30 4.53
C ASP A 227 17.41 -0.03 4.09
N ARG A 228 16.07 -0.08 4.16
CA ARG A 228 15.14 1.01 3.83
C ARG A 228 14.22 1.39 4.99
N ALA A 229 14.63 1.12 6.25
CA ALA A 229 13.78 1.27 7.42
C ALA A 229 13.12 2.66 7.52
N TRP A 230 13.90 3.72 7.32
CA TRP A 230 13.39 5.10 7.34
C TRP A 230 12.36 5.39 6.26
N GLU A 231 12.51 4.82 5.06
CA GLU A 231 11.54 4.98 3.98
C GLU A 231 10.21 4.33 4.35
N TYR A 232 10.24 3.11 4.89
CA TYR A 232 9.04 2.41 5.34
C TYR A 232 8.34 3.11 6.51
N ILE A 233 9.11 3.64 7.47
CA ILE A 233 8.56 4.44 8.59
C ILE A 233 7.74 5.61 8.04
N TRP A 234 8.32 6.41 7.14
CA TRP A 234 7.70 7.63 6.67
C TRP A 234 6.60 7.41 5.61
N PHE A 235 6.76 6.43 4.72
CA PHE A 235 5.67 5.95 3.84
C PHE A 235 4.47 5.55 4.69
N GLY A 236 4.70 4.70 5.69
CA GLY A 236 3.66 4.16 6.54
C GLY A 236 3.03 5.20 7.46
N THR A 237 3.79 6.20 7.91
CA THR A 237 3.27 7.34 8.69
C THR A 237 2.26 8.14 7.88
N VAL A 238 2.58 8.48 6.62
CA VAL A 238 1.65 9.21 5.74
C VAL A 238 0.44 8.36 5.39
N ALA A 239 0.64 7.07 5.09
CA ALA A 239 -0.45 6.13 4.87
C ALA A 239 -1.41 6.07 6.07
N MET A 240 -0.88 5.93 7.28
CA MET A 240 -1.66 5.93 8.52
C MET A 240 -2.49 7.22 8.67
N ILE A 241 -1.89 8.39 8.41
CA ILE A 241 -2.59 9.67 8.50
C ILE A 241 -3.75 9.74 7.49
N LEU A 242 -3.56 9.24 6.27
CA LEU A 242 -4.63 9.19 5.27
C LEU A 242 -5.75 8.23 5.69
N GLU A 243 -5.40 7.07 6.25
CA GLU A 243 -6.36 6.08 6.74
C GLU A 243 -7.17 6.56 7.96
N LEU A 244 -6.67 7.55 8.71
CA LEU A 244 -7.43 8.19 9.80
C LEU A 244 -8.63 9.01 9.32
N ILE A 245 -8.70 9.35 8.02
CA ILE A 245 -9.84 10.09 7.48
C ILE A 245 -11.02 9.11 7.34
N PRO A 246 -12.08 9.27 8.17
CA PRO A 246 -13.22 8.35 8.14
C PRO A 246 -13.92 8.42 6.78
N ILE A 247 -14.65 7.35 6.44
CA ILE A 247 -15.40 7.18 5.17
C ILE A 247 -14.48 6.99 3.95
N LEU A 248 -13.37 7.72 3.87
CA LEU A 248 -12.39 7.63 2.79
C LEU A 248 -11.31 6.56 3.03
N SER A 249 -11.36 5.83 4.13
CA SER A 249 -10.35 4.83 4.49
C SER A 249 -10.12 3.79 3.40
N LEU A 250 -11.18 3.23 2.81
CA LEU A 250 -11.06 2.28 1.68
C LEU A 250 -10.41 2.93 0.45
N PHE A 251 -10.80 4.16 0.13
CA PHE A 251 -10.22 4.90 -0.99
C PHE A 251 -8.71 5.10 -0.75
N PHE A 252 -8.34 5.68 0.39
CA PHE A 252 -6.95 5.94 0.73
C PHE A 252 -6.12 4.67 0.80
N LEU A 253 -6.72 3.59 1.27
CA LEU A 253 -6.09 2.30 1.31
C LEU A 253 -5.70 1.79 -0.08
N LEU A 254 -6.64 1.79 -1.04
CA LEU A 254 -6.36 1.39 -2.42
C LEU A 254 -5.38 2.36 -3.11
N THR A 255 -5.50 3.66 -2.86
CA THR A 255 -4.55 4.64 -3.43
C THR A 255 -3.14 4.48 -2.83
N THR A 256 -3.03 4.15 -1.55
CA THR A 256 -1.75 3.87 -0.89
C THR A 256 -1.14 2.59 -1.43
N THR A 257 -1.94 1.57 -1.71
CA THR A 257 -1.49 0.36 -2.40
C THR A 257 -0.94 0.66 -3.79
N SER A 258 -1.58 1.55 -4.55
CA SER A 258 -1.03 2.05 -5.83
C SER A 258 0.29 2.80 -5.61
N GLY A 259 0.36 3.61 -4.55
CA GLY A 259 1.59 4.29 -4.11
C GLY A 259 2.74 3.32 -3.81
N ALA A 260 2.44 2.24 -3.10
CA ALA A 260 3.39 1.17 -2.80
C ALA A 260 3.87 0.47 -4.07
N ALA A 261 2.98 0.17 -5.02
CA ALA A 261 3.36 -0.43 -6.30
C ALA A 261 4.25 0.51 -7.14
N MET A 262 3.94 1.81 -7.19
CA MET A 262 4.81 2.81 -7.82
C MET A 262 6.19 2.88 -7.17
N TRP A 263 6.26 2.76 -5.85
CA TRP A 263 7.52 2.74 -5.13
C TRP A 263 8.32 1.46 -5.44
N ALA A 264 7.67 0.30 -5.41
CA ALA A 264 8.28 -0.97 -5.78
C ALA A 264 8.82 -0.95 -7.22
N ALA A 265 8.05 -0.39 -8.18
CA ALA A 265 8.49 -0.22 -9.56
C ALA A 265 9.76 0.63 -9.67
N ARG A 266 9.86 1.71 -8.88
CA ARG A 266 11.10 2.51 -8.84
C ARG A 266 12.28 1.73 -8.27
N ILE A 267 12.07 0.96 -7.18
CA ILE A 267 13.15 0.15 -6.61
C ILE A 267 13.65 -0.85 -7.67
N GLU A 268 12.72 -1.48 -8.40
CA GLU A 268 13.06 -2.41 -9.46
C GLU A 268 13.82 -1.73 -10.62
N ASP A 269 13.40 -0.52 -11.02
CA ASP A 269 14.12 0.29 -12.02
C ASP A 269 15.57 0.57 -11.58
N GLU A 270 15.76 0.97 -10.33
CA GLU A 270 17.08 1.22 -9.74
C GLU A 270 17.94 -0.07 -9.71
N ASP A 271 17.35 -1.20 -9.31
CA ASP A 271 18.02 -2.50 -9.27
C ASP A 271 18.42 -3.00 -10.67
N ARG A 272 17.53 -2.87 -11.67
CA ARG A 272 17.81 -3.27 -13.08
C ARG A 272 18.93 -2.44 -13.68
N ARG A 273 18.93 -1.11 -13.45
CA ARG A 273 20.00 -0.21 -13.91
C ARG A 273 21.34 -0.56 -13.27
N ALA A 274 21.35 -0.87 -11.97
CA ALA A 274 22.56 -1.30 -11.27
C ALA A 274 23.08 -2.64 -11.82
N ALA A 275 22.20 -3.54 -12.27
CA ALA A 275 22.55 -4.81 -12.89
C ALA A 275 22.97 -4.70 -14.37
N GLY A 276 22.95 -3.50 -14.98
CA GLY A 276 23.27 -3.28 -16.39
C GLY A 276 22.14 -3.65 -17.37
N ASN A 277 20.95 -4.00 -16.87
CA ASN A 277 19.77 -4.21 -17.68
C ASN A 277 19.09 -2.83 -17.88
N GLY A 278 19.23 -2.26 -19.08
CA GLY A 278 18.65 -0.94 -19.43
C GLY A 278 17.14 -0.86 -19.13
N PRO A 279 16.58 0.35 -18.94
CA PRO A 279 15.18 0.51 -18.53
C PRO A 279 14.24 -0.12 -19.56
N VAL A 280 13.17 -0.78 -19.07
CA VAL A 280 12.04 -1.19 -19.92
C VAL A 280 11.44 0.09 -20.49
N ARG A 281 11.67 0.33 -21.79
CA ARG A 281 11.09 1.47 -22.50
C ARG A 281 9.57 1.38 -22.31
N ARG A 282 8.96 2.47 -21.80
CA ARG A 282 7.49 2.62 -21.88
C ARG A 282 7.13 2.43 -23.36
N GLU A 283 6.38 1.39 -23.68
CA GLU A 283 5.76 1.23 -24.99
C GLU A 283 4.72 2.34 -25.12
N ASP A 284 5.19 3.54 -25.48
CA ASP A 284 4.34 4.57 -26.05
C ASP A 284 3.81 3.98 -27.36
N THR A 285 2.51 3.72 -27.37
CA THR A 285 1.74 3.29 -28.55
C THR A 285 1.64 4.47 -29.49
N ASP A 286 2.73 4.79 -30.17
CA ASP A 286 2.72 5.73 -31.28
C ASP A 286 2.72 4.96 -32.60
N SER A 287 1.57 5.07 -33.27
CA SER A 287 1.37 5.04 -34.71
C SER A 287 2.08 3.93 -35.52
N SER A 288 1.30 2.89 -35.84
CA SER A 288 1.54 1.97 -36.94
C SER A 288 1.84 2.70 -38.26
N ALA A 289 3.11 2.75 -38.67
CA ALA A 289 3.44 2.94 -40.07
C ALA A 289 3.20 1.59 -40.79
N PRO A 290 2.35 1.53 -41.83
CA PRO A 290 2.17 0.29 -42.58
C PRO A 290 3.45 -0.07 -43.33
N PRO A 291 3.72 -1.37 -43.56
CA PRO A 291 4.92 -1.81 -44.27
C PRO A 291 4.93 -1.27 -45.71
N PRO A 292 6.11 -1.02 -46.30
CA PRO A 292 6.23 -0.54 -47.68
C PRO A 292 5.62 -1.55 -48.65
N TYR A 293 4.80 -1.07 -49.57
CA TYR A 293 4.25 -1.86 -50.67
C TYR A 293 5.38 -2.20 -51.64
N THR A 294 5.72 -3.48 -51.79
CA THR A 294 6.59 -3.97 -52.86
C THR A 294 5.72 -4.36 -54.05
N ASP A 295 5.78 -3.56 -55.12
CA ASP A 295 5.28 -3.96 -56.44
C ASP A 295 6.25 -4.98 -57.03
N ASP A 296 5.95 -6.27 -56.88
CA ASP A 296 6.59 -7.31 -57.67
C ASP A 296 5.90 -7.37 -59.03
N LEU A 297 6.56 -6.78 -60.04
CA LEU A 297 6.21 -6.90 -61.45
C LEU A 297 6.50 -8.34 -61.93
N VAL A 298 5.46 -9.05 -62.35
CA VAL A 298 5.53 -10.19 -63.27
C VAL A 298 4.59 -9.94 -64.44
#